data_AF-A0A4Y9FL86-F1
#
_entry.id   AF-A0A4Y9FL86-F1
#
_cell.length_a   1.000
_cell.length_b   1.000
_cell.length_c   1.000
_cell.angle_alpha   90.00
_cell.angle_beta   90.00
_cell.angle_gamma   90.00
#
_symmetry.space_group_name_H-M   'P 1'
#
loop_
_entity.id
_entity.type
_entity.pdbx_description
1 polymer ?
#
loop_
_entity_poly.entity_id
_entity_poly.type
_entity_poly.pdbx_seq_one_letter_code
_entity_poly.pdbx_strand_id
1 'polypeptide(L)' 'MTEPRTSPLPLLAPTVHEHGWLVESSHRTLDGTVLYVRCAACGTRRVDLAARPQTPPAALSREV' A
#
# COMPACT_ATOMS: atom_id res chain seq x y z
N MET A 1 4.91 -28.50 35.72
CA MET A 1 5.32 -27.18 35.21
C MET A 1 5.18 -27.27 33.70
N THR A 2 4.05 -26.82 33.15
CA THR A 2 3.75 -26.95 31.72
C THR A 2 3.78 -25.56 31.11
N GLU A 3 4.77 -25.31 30.26
CA GLU A 3 4.93 -24.01 29.60
C GLU A 3 3.92 -23.86 28.46
N PRO A 4 3.32 -22.67 28.29
CA PRO A 4 2.44 -22.41 27.15
C PRO A 4 3.29 -22.41 25.86
N ARG A 5 2.99 -23.34 24.95
CA ARG A 5 3.54 -23.35 23.59
C ARG A 5 2.94 -22.18 22.82
N THR A 6 3.68 -21.09 22.70
CA THR A 6 3.34 -19.97 21.83
C THR A 6 3.48 -20.44 20.38
N SER A 7 2.35 -20.73 19.74
CA SER A 7 2.33 -20.96 18.29
C SER A 7 2.68 -19.63 17.61
N PRO A 8 3.68 -19.58 16.71
CA PRO A 8 3.96 -18.36 15.97
C PRO A 8 2.75 -18.04 15.10
N LEU A 9 2.26 -16.80 15.19
CA LEU A 9 1.26 -16.30 14.27
C LEU A 9 1.83 -16.37 12.85
N PRO A 10 1.06 -16.80 11.84
CA PRO A 10 1.52 -16.74 10.46
C PRO A 10 1.86 -15.28 10.13
N LEU A 11 3.15 -15.00 9.94
CA LEU A 11 3.56 -13.78 9.27
C LEU A 11 3.02 -13.92 7.84
N LEU A 12 1.95 -13.20 7.54
CA LEU A 12 1.49 -12.99 6.18
C LEU A 12 2.68 -12.41 5.41
N ALA A 13 3.40 -13.26 4.69
CA ALA A 13 4.53 -12.82 3.89
C ALA A 13 3.99 -11.80 2.89
N PRO A 14 4.60 -10.60 2.79
CA PRO A 14 4.22 -9.66 1.76
C PRO A 14 4.36 -10.37 0.41
N THR A 15 3.35 -10.20 -0.45
CA THR A 15 3.38 -10.82 -1.77
C THR A 15 4.48 -10.15 -2.59
N VAL A 16 5.66 -10.76 -2.67
CA VAL A 16 6.83 -10.24 -3.39
C VAL A 16 6.60 -10.38 -4.90
N HIS A 17 5.88 -9.43 -5.47
CA HIS A 17 5.74 -9.28 -6.91
C HIS A 17 5.76 -7.79 -7.26
N GLU A 18 6.01 -7.49 -8.52
CA GLU A 18 5.88 -6.13 -9.01
C GLU A 18 4.40 -5.73 -9.02
N HIS A 19 4.06 -4.71 -8.24
CA HIS A 19 2.69 -4.24 -8.14
C HIS A 19 2.30 -3.35 -9.33
N GLY A 20 1.28 -3.75 -10.08
CA GLY A 20 0.58 -2.88 -11.02
C GLY A 20 -0.51 -2.08 -10.30
N TRP A 21 -0.23 -0.82 -9.97
CA TRP A 21 -1.12 0.06 -9.20
C TRP A 21 -2.21 0.71 -10.06
N LEU A 22 -3.45 0.62 -9.61
CA LEU A 22 -4.61 1.29 -10.20
C LEU A 22 -5.20 2.30 -9.21
N VAL A 23 -5.58 3.49 -9.68
CA VAL A 23 -6.22 4.52 -8.85
C VAL A 23 -7.69 4.16 -8.62
N GLU A 24 -8.07 3.97 -7.36
CA GLU A 24 -9.46 3.76 -6.95
C GLU A 24 -10.18 5.10 -6.71
N SER A 25 -9.48 6.08 -6.11
CA SER A 25 -9.99 7.42 -5.86
C SER A 25 -8.86 8.45 -5.83
N SER A 26 -9.18 9.70 -6.16
CA SER A 26 -8.25 10.83 -6.16
C SER A 26 -8.85 12.04 -5.45
N HIS A 27 -8.08 12.66 -4.56
CA HIS A 27 -8.51 13.83 -3.80
C HIS A 27 -7.47 14.94 -3.89
N ARG A 28 -7.89 16.15 -4.30
CA ARG A 28 -7.01 17.31 -4.33
C ARG A 28 -6.84 17.88 -2.93
N THR A 29 -5.60 18.14 -2.54
CA THR A 29 -5.20 18.81 -1.29
C THR A 29 -4.27 19.98 -1.63
N LEU A 30 -3.83 20.72 -0.61
CA LEU A 30 -2.86 21.81 -0.78
C LEU A 30 -1.47 21.30 -1.20
N ASP A 31 -1.13 20.07 -0.82
CA ASP A 31 0.19 19.46 -1.07
C ASP A 31 0.27 18.72 -2.42
N GLY A 32 -0.87 18.56 -3.09
CA GLY A 32 -0.96 17.86 -4.37
C GLY A 32 -2.26 17.10 -4.52
N THR A 33 -2.24 16.00 -5.28
CA THR A 33 -3.38 15.07 -5.36
C THR A 33 -3.02 13.79 -4.64
N VAL A 34 -3.80 13.44 -3.62
CA VAL A 34 -3.70 12.15 -2.92
C VAL A 34 -4.43 11.10 -3.75
N LEU A 35 -3.75 10.00 -4.06
CA LEU A 35 -4.25 8.88 -4.83
C LEU A 35 -4.36 7.67 -3.93
N TYR A 36 -5.57 7.13 -3.79
CA TYR A 36 -5.79 5.84 -3.16
C TYR A 36 -5.65 4.78 -4.26
N VAL A 37 -4.61 3.95 -4.15
CA VAL A 37 -4.29 2.97 -5.20
C VAL A 37 -4.39 1.54 -4.66
N ARG A 38 -4.77 0.63 -5.55
CA ARG A 38 -4.86 -0.81 -5.30
C ARG A 38 -4.05 -1.58 -6.33
N CYS A 39 -3.34 -2.61 -5.90
CA CYS A 39 -2.69 -3.53 -6.82
C CYS A 39 -3.73 -4.36 -7.57
N ALA A 40 -3.60 -4.44 -8.89
CA ALA A 40 -4.48 -5.23 -9.75
C ALA A 40 -4.34 -6.75 -9.51
N ALA A 41 -3.19 -7.23 -9.01
CA ALA A 41 -2.89 -8.65 -8.85
C ALA A 41 -3.25 -9.19 -7.45
N CYS A 42 -2.77 -8.54 -6.38
CA CYS A 42 -2.97 -9.03 -5.00
C CYS A 42 -4.03 -8.26 -4.20
N GLY A 43 -4.53 -7.13 -4.70
CA GLY A 43 -5.51 -6.31 -4.00
C GLY A 43 -4.96 -5.47 -2.83
N THR A 44 -3.65 -5.53 -2.56
CA THR A 44 -2.96 -4.65 -1.60
C THR A 44 -3.27 -3.19 -1.92
N ARG A 45 -3.41 -2.37 -0.89
CA ARG A 45 -3.68 -0.94 -1.03
C ARG A 45 -2.51 -0.11 -0.53
N ARG A 46 -2.34 1.06 -1.12
CA ARG A 46 -1.46 2.11 -0.59
C ARG A 46 -1.99 3.48 -0.98
N VAL A 47 -1.39 4.51 -0.40
CA VAL A 47 -1.70 5.91 -0.72
C VAL A 47 -0.47 6.53 -1.35
N ASP A 48 -0.65 7.14 -2.51
CA ASP A 48 0.39 7.86 -3.24
C ASP A 48 0.06 9.37 -3.28
N LEU A 49 1.09 10.21 -3.36
CA LEU A 49 0.97 11.65 -3.56
C LEU A 49 1.52 12.06 -4.92
N ALA A 50 0.66 12.63 -5.75
CA ALA A 50 1.03 13.31 -6.98
C ALA A 50 1.20 14.81 -6.70
N ALA A 51 2.40 15.21 -6.28
CA ALA A 51 2.71 16.62 -5.96
C ALA A 51 2.73 17.51 -7.21
N ARG A 52 3.19 16.99 -8.35
CA ARG A 52 3.22 17.69 -9.65
C ARG A 52 2.78 16.77 -10.79
N PRO A 53 2.05 17.26 -11.80
CA PRO A 53 1.59 16.44 -12.93
C PRO A 53 2.71 15.73 -13.71
N GLN A 54 3.88 16.35 -13.77
CA GLN A 54 5.04 15.89 -14.54
C GLN A 54 5.98 14.97 -13.75
N THR A 55 5.70 14.70 -12.47
CA THR A 55 6.49 13.80 -11.63
C THR A 55 5.67 12.55 -11.29
N PRO A 56 6.27 11.35 -11.30
CA PRO A 56 5.57 10.16 -10.86
C PRO A 56 5.10 10.32 -9.40
N PRO A 57 3.91 9.82 -9.05
CA PRO A 57 3.42 9.85 -7.67
C PRO A 57 4.34 9.08 -6.73
N ALA A 58 4.54 9.61 -5.52
CA ALA A 58 5.36 8.97 -4.49
C ALA A 58 4.48 8.24 -3.48
N ALA A 59 4.86 7.03 -3.08
CA ALA A 59 4.14 6.29 -2.05
C ALA A 59 4.27 7.00 -0.69
N LEU A 60 3.14 7.38 -0.13
CA LEU A 60 3.03 8.09 1.14
C LEU A 60 2.68 7.15 2.30
N SER A 61 2.15 5.97 1.99
CA SER A 61 1.83 4.90 2.96
C SER A 61 2.49 3.59 2.59
N ARG A 62 2.59 2.69 3.59
CA ARG A 62 2.99 1.30 3.37
C ARG A 62 1.83 0.53 2.73
N GLU A 63 2.20 -0.54 2.04
CA GLU A 63 1.29 -1.58 1.56
C GLU A 63 0.52 -2.21 2.72
N VAL A 64 -0.81 -2.30 2.56
CA VAL A 64 -1.76 -2.92 3.51
C VAL A 64 -2.63 -3.96 2.85
#